data_AF-A0A7N2MIQ9-F1
#
_entry.id   AF-A0A7N2MIQ9-F1
#
_cell.length_a   1.000
_cell.length_b   1.000
_cell.length_c   1.000
_cell.angle_alpha   90.00
_cell.angle_beta   90.00
_cell.angle_gamma   90.00
#
_symmetry.space_group_name_H-M   'P 1'
#
loop_
_entity.id
_entity.type
_entity.pdbx_description
1 polymer ?
#
loop_
_entity_poly.entity_id
_entity_poly.type
_entity_poly.pdbx_seq_one_letter_code
_entity_poly.pdbx_strand_id
1 'polypeptide(L)'
;MPGSSFGESSGDDNGRLSNFKLNESTFLASLMPKKEIAADRFIESHPHFDGRGVLIAIFDSGIDPAAAGLQVTSDGKPKILDVLDWYL
;
A
#
# COMPACT_ATOMS: atom_id res chain seq x y z
N MET A 1 23.75 2.83 53.18
CA MET A 1 24.30 3.30 51.89
C MET A 1 23.46 2.69 50.77
N PRO A 2 23.36 3.34 49.60
CA PRO A 2 22.48 4.44 49.21
C PRO A 2 21.22 3.96 48.45
N GLY A 3 20.23 4.85 48.30
CA GLY A 3 19.02 4.60 47.52
C GLY A 3 19.31 4.53 46.01
N SER A 4 18.57 3.67 45.31
CA SER A 4 18.50 3.70 43.85
C SER A 4 17.28 4.51 43.43
N SER A 5 17.57 5.67 42.86
CA SER A 5 16.65 6.59 42.23
C SER A 5 15.91 5.92 41.09
N PHE A 6 14.57 6.00 41.11
CA PHE A 6 13.73 5.72 39.95
C PHE A 6 14.17 6.65 38.82
N GLY A 7 14.74 6.06 37.77
CA GLY A 7 15.09 6.77 36.54
C GLY A 7 13.83 7.14 35.79
N GLU A 8 13.41 8.39 35.95
CA GLU A 8 12.38 9.01 35.13
C GLU A 8 12.94 9.21 33.72
N SER A 9 12.65 8.25 32.83
CA SER A 9 12.91 8.41 31.40
C SER A 9 11.84 9.32 30.80
N SER A 10 11.93 10.61 31.10
CA SER A 10 11.25 11.67 30.35
C SER A 10 11.98 11.87 29.02
N GLY A 11 11.87 10.87 28.15
CA GLY A 11 12.31 10.93 26.78
C GLY A 11 11.25 11.64 25.96
N ASP A 12 11.58 12.86 25.54
CA ASP A 12 10.78 13.74 24.70
C ASP A 12 10.48 13.08 23.34
N ASP A 13 9.40 12.29 23.27
CA ASP A 13 8.94 11.62 22.05
C ASP A 13 8.43 12.60 20.98
N ASN A 14 8.28 13.89 21.32
CA ASN A 14 7.77 14.94 20.43
C ASN A 14 8.70 15.25 19.24
N GLY A 15 9.99 14.91 19.32
CA GLY A 15 10.96 15.16 18.25
C GLY A 15 10.91 14.15 17.08
N ARG A 16 10.17 13.04 17.20
CA ARG A 16 10.12 11.99 16.16
C ARG A 16 9.18 12.33 15.01
N LEU A 17 8.15 13.14 15.25
CA LEU A 17 7.15 13.51 14.24
C LEU A 17 7.63 14.65 13.32
N SER A 18 8.48 15.56 13.83
CA SER A 18 9.01 16.69 13.05
C SER A 18 9.96 16.28 11.92
N ASN A 19 10.47 15.04 11.95
CA ASN A 19 11.40 14.52 10.95
C ASN A 19 10.74 13.59 9.92
N PHE A 20 9.42 13.40 9.96
CA PHE A 20 8.71 12.64 8.94
C PHE A 20 8.63 13.45 7.65
N LYS A 21 9.61 13.25 6.77
CA LYS A 21 9.64 13.89 5.45
C LYS A 21 8.73 13.11 4.52
N LEU A 22 7.53 13.64 4.25
CA LEU A 22 6.67 13.12 3.21
C LEU A 22 7.41 13.21 1.87
N ASN A 23 7.53 12.07 1.21
CA ASN A 23 7.97 11.97 -0.17
C ASN A 23 6.79 11.56 -1.05
N GLU A 24 6.97 11.66 -2.36
CA GLU A 24 5.94 11.31 -3.33
C GLU A 24 5.37 9.90 -3.12
N SER A 25 6.21 8.91 -2.82
CA SER A 25 5.76 7.52 -2.61
C SER A 25 4.91 7.35 -1.35
N THR A 26 5.29 7.98 -0.23
CA THR A 26 4.47 7.98 1.00
C THR A 26 3.15 8.72 0.82
N PHE A 27 3.13 9.79 0.03
CA PHE A 27 1.90 10.48 -0.32
C PHE A 27 0.97 9.60 -1.17
N LEU A 28 1.46 9.02 -2.26
CA LEU A 28 0.67 8.11 -3.11
C LEU A 28 0.19 6.86 -2.36
N ALA A 29 1.01 6.32 -1.45
CA ALA A 29 0.61 5.20 -0.59
C ALA A 29 -0.55 5.56 0.36
N SER A 30 -0.66 6.83 0.77
CA SER A 30 -1.74 7.30 1.65
C SER A 30 -3.10 7.42 0.95
N LEU A 31 -3.13 7.43 -0.39
CA LEU A 31 -4.38 7.52 -1.15
C LEU A 31 -5.27 6.28 -1.03
N MET A 32 -4.68 5.13 -0.68
CA MET A 32 -5.38 3.86 -0.52
C MET A 32 -5.22 3.36 0.91
N PRO A 33 -6.31 3.06 1.64
CA PRO A 33 -6.25 2.70 3.07
C PRO A 33 -5.78 1.25 3.30
N LYS A 34 -4.63 0.87 2.75
CA LYS A 34 -4.11 -0.52 2.75
C LYS A 34 -3.73 -1.01 4.14
N LYS A 35 -3.25 -0.10 5.02
CA LYS A 35 -2.87 -0.42 6.39
C LYS A 35 -4.09 -0.58 7.29
N GLU A 36 -5.07 0.30 7.11
CA GLU A 36 -6.31 0.37 7.87
C GLU A 36 -7.18 -0.87 7.62
N ILE A 37 -7.24 -1.34 6.37
CA ILE A 37 -7.92 -2.60 6.02
C ILE A 37 -7.02 -3.85 6.21
N ALA A 38 -5.80 -3.67 6.71
CA ALA A 38 -4.80 -4.72 6.95
C ALA A 38 -4.44 -5.58 5.70
N ALA A 39 -4.53 -5.01 4.50
CA ALA A 39 -4.16 -5.71 3.27
C ALA A 39 -2.66 -6.02 3.20
N ASP A 40 -1.82 -5.15 3.78
CA ASP A 40 -0.38 -5.39 3.92
C ASP A 40 -0.08 -6.65 4.74
N ARG A 41 -0.66 -6.75 5.95
CA ARG A 41 -0.49 -7.91 6.84
C ARG A 41 -1.04 -9.20 6.22
N PHE A 42 -2.13 -9.10 5.46
CA PHE A 42 -2.70 -10.26 4.77
C PHE A 42 -1.73 -10.83 3.73
N ILE A 43 -1.10 -9.98 2.92
CA ILE A 43 -0.14 -10.43 1.90
C ILE A 43 1.18 -10.90 2.54
N GLU A 44 1.65 -10.27 3.62
CA GLU A 44 2.82 -10.74 4.37
C GLU A 44 2.62 -12.16 4.92
N SER A 45 1.42 -12.46 5.43
CA SER A 45 1.07 -13.79 5.95
C SER A 45 0.74 -14.81 4.86
N HIS A 46 0.33 -14.36 3.67
CA HIS A 46 -0.02 -15.21 2.53
C HIS A 46 0.68 -14.72 1.24
N PRO A 47 2.00 -14.93 1.10
CA PRO A 47 2.79 -14.33 0.01
C PRO A 47 2.35 -14.69 -1.42
N HIS A 48 1.56 -15.75 -1.57
CA HIS A 48 1.04 -16.23 -2.85
C HIS A 48 -0.40 -15.77 -3.14
N PHE A 49 -1.05 -15.07 -2.21
CA PHE A 49 -2.45 -14.64 -2.34
C PHE A 49 -2.51 -13.19 -2.87
N ASP A 50 -1.70 -12.91 -3.88
CA ASP A 50 -1.50 -11.59 -4.50
C ASP A 50 -2.40 -11.36 -5.73
N GLY A 51 -3.39 -12.24 -5.95
CA GLY A 51 -4.34 -12.17 -7.07
C GLY A 51 -3.91 -12.95 -8.32
N ARG A 52 -2.73 -13.59 -8.33
CA ARG A 52 -2.33 -14.46 -9.47
C ARG A 52 -3.37 -15.56 -9.72
N GLY A 53 -3.69 -15.80 -11.00
CA GLY A 53 -4.69 -16.79 -11.40
C GLY A 53 -6.15 -16.37 -11.21
N VAL A 54 -6.41 -15.13 -10.76
CA VAL A 54 -7.76 -14.56 -10.65
C VAL A 54 -8.01 -13.58 -11.79
N LEU A 55 -9.18 -13.66 -12.41
CA LEU A 55 -9.64 -12.70 -13.41
C LEU A 55 -10.73 -11.79 -12.81
N ILE A 56 -10.60 -10.49 -13.01
CA ILE A 56 -11.54 -9.47 -12.50
C ILE A 56 -12.03 -8.64 -13.69
N ALA A 57 -13.35 -8.45 -13.78
CA ALA A 57 -13.95 -7.47 -14.69
C ALA A 57 -14.26 -6.18 -13.91
N ILE A 58 -13.94 -5.03 -14.49
CA ILE A 58 -14.17 -3.71 -13.90
C ILE A 58 -15.24 -2.99 -14.73
N PHE A 59 -16.33 -2.60 -14.07
CA PHE A 59 -17.41 -1.80 -14.66
C PHE A 59 -17.32 -0.40 -14.08
N ASP A 60 -16.75 0.52 -14.85
CA ASP A 60 -16.52 1.92 -14.50
C ASP A 60 -16.68 2.79 -15.76
N SER A 61 -16.59 4.10 -15.62
CA SER A 61 -16.59 5.09 -16.69
C SER A 61 -15.41 4.97 -17.68
N GLY A 62 -14.35 4.25 -17.31
CA GLY A 62 -13.21 3.99 -18.18
C GLY A 62 -11.97 3.53 -17.40
N ILE A 63 -10.89 3.25 -18.11
CA ILE A 63 -9.58 2.91 -17.57
C ILE A 63 -8.49 3.51 -18.47
N ASP A 64 -7.35 3.91 -17.89
CA ASP A 64 -6.14 4.24 -18.65
C ASP A 64 -5.16 3.06 -18.61
N PRO A 65 -5.02 2.26 -19.69
CA PRO A 65 -4.09 1.14 -19.73
C PRO A 65 -2.61 1.56 -19.66
N ALA A 66 -2.27 2.82 -19.93
CA ALA A 66 -0.89 3.31 -19.87
C ALA A 66 -0.44 3.67 -18.44
N ALA A 67 -1.35 3.68 -17.47
CA ALA A 67 -1.02 4.02 -16.09
C ALA A 67 0.05 3.09 -15.50
N ALA A 68 0.94 3.67 -14.71
CA ALA A 68 1.99 2.92 -14.02
C ALA A 68 1.38 1.86 -13.09
N GLY A 69 1.91 0.63 -13.16
CA GLY A 69 1.40 -0.50 -12.37
C GLY A 69 0.22 -1.27 -12.98
N LEU A 70 -0.22 -0.91 -14.20
CA LEU A 70 -1.22 -1.65 -14.98
C LEU A 70 -0.64 -2.47 -16.16
N GLN A 71 0.68 -2.50 -16.31
CA GLN A 71 1.33 -3.20 -17.42
C GLN A 71 1.42 -4.71 -17.19
N VAL A 72 2.02 -5.11 -16.06
CA VAL A 72 2.35 -6.50 -15.76
C VAL A 72 1.85 -6.91 -14.38
N THR A 73 1.48 -8.17 -14.26
CA THR A 73 1.16 -8.84 -12.99
C THR A 73 2.44 -9.23 -12.24
N SER A 74 2.30 -9.69 -10.99
CA SER A 74 3.43 -10.19 -10.18
C SER A 74 4.10 -11.44 -10.75
N ASP A 75 3.43 -12.17 -11.65
CA ASP A 75 3.97 -13.32 -12.38
C ASP A 75 4.35 -13.00 -13.84
N GLY A 76 4.46 -11.71 -14.19
CA GLY A 76 5.02 -11.25 -15.47
C GLY A 76 4.07 -11.34 -16.66
N LYS A 77 2.78 -11.58 -16.44
CA LYS A 77 1.76 -11.62 -17.50
C LYS A 77 1.15 -10.24 -17.73
N PRO A 78 0.52 -9.97 -18.89
CA PRO A 78 -0.25 -8.75 -19.09
C PRO A 78 -1.36 -8.62 -18.02
N LYS A 79 -1.48 -7.44 -17.41
CA LYS A 79 -2.48 -7.20 -16.35
C LYS A 79 -3.86 -6.81 -16.88
N ILE A 80 -3.92 -6.22 -18.08
CA ILE A 80 -5.17 -5.95 -18.80
C ILE A 80 -5.25 -6.92 -19.98
N LEU A 81 -6.35 -7.65 -20.09
CA LEU A 81 -6.58 -8.62 -21.16
C LEU A 81 -7.49 -8.07 -22.26
N ASP A 82 -8.49 -7.26 -21.89
CA ASP A 82 -9.45 -6.68 -22.81
C ASP A 82 -10.01 -5.37 -22.25
N VAL A 83 -10.48 -4.49 -23.13
CA VAL A 83 -11.16 -3.22 -22.81
C VAL A 83 -12.35 -3.08 -23.73
N LEU A 84 -13.54 -3.06 -23.14
CA LEU A 84 -14.80 -2.86 -23.86
C LEU A 84 -15.31 -1.45 -23.60
N ASP A 85 -15.57 -0.72 -24.67
CA ASP A 85 -16.30 0.55 -24.60
C ASP A 85 -17.79 0.27 -24.79
N TRP A 86 -18.59 0.59 -23.78
CA TRP A 86 -20.04 0.37 -23.79
C TRP A 86 -20.81 1.47 -24.53
N TYR A 87 -20.14 2.57 -24.90
CA TYR A 87 -20.74 3.71 -25.60
C TYR A 87 -20.50 3.71 -27.12
N LEU A 88 -19.79 2.71 -27.64
CA LEU A 88 -19.58 2.50 -29.07
C LEU A 88 -20.67 1.63 -29.71
#